data_AF-A0A2E4KX46-F1
#
_entry.id   AF-A0A2E4KX46-F1
#
_cell.length_a   1.000
_cell.length_b   1.000
_cell.length_c   1.000
_cell.angle_alpha   90.00
_cell.angle_beta   90.00
_cell.angle_gamma   90.00
#
_symmetry.space_group_name_H-M   'P 1'
#
loop_
_entity.id
_entity.type
_entity.pdbx_description
1 polymer ?
#
loop_
_entity_poly.entity_id
_entity_poly.type
_entity_poly.pdbx_seq_one_letter_code
_entity_poly.pdbx_strand_id
1 'polypeptide(L)'
;MSPLAFGIGKSRGAQFDPPIFFANLLQFYWHWTDGKDFDLRCEFIRPTQLAGQVVGTDKLPQIVDGGGSITYMKWGGDNVNDTEGYEGIYIDVNAIKSIPGGLTDNTIELDFRGMWYAEVGTDPVVVRGSAYQGGTMSLERDTPNVPGFGFINVGYAQSFTNYKESQPKVVTSVDREGNGQRIARATIDLNTYQITFFQN
;
A
#
# COMPACT_ATOMS: atom_id res chain seq x y z
N MET A 1 0.48 6.58 -50.65
CA MET A 1 1.61 6.00 -49.91
C MET A 1 1.32 6.18 -48.42
N SER A 2 0.96 5.11 -47.74
CA SER A 2 0.89 5.07 -46.27
C SER A 2 2.17 4.37 -45.81
N PRO A 3 2.95 4.92 -44.86
CA PRO A 3 4.05 4.16 -44.31
C PRO A 3 3.47 3.08 -43.38
N LEU A 4 3.68 1.84 -43.80
CA LEU A 4 3.69 0.68 -42.96
C LEU A 4 4.86 0.74 -41.96
N ALA A 5 4.64 0.06 -40.83
CA ALA A 5 5.59 -0.46 -39.86
C ALA A 5 6.01 0.46 -38.70
N PHE A 6 5.61 0.08 -37.48
CA PHE A 6 6.50 -0.70 -36.62
C PHE A 6 5.71 -1.85 -35.97
N GLY A 7 6.07 -3.07 -36.33
CA GLY A 7 5.76 -4.23 -35.52
C GLY A 7 6.77 -4.31 -34.38
N ILE A 8 6.28 -4.42 -33.14
CA ILE A 8 6.95 -5.19 -32.11
C ILE A 8 5.90 -6.15 -31.57
N GLY A 9 5.90 -7.37 -32.11
CA GLY A 9 5.49 -8.51 -31.32
C GLY A 9 6.49 -8.64 -30.19
N LYS A 10 6.04 -8.43 -28.95
CA LYS A 10 6.62 -9.12 -27.80
C LYS A 10 5.64 -10.22 -27.43
N SER A 11 6.17 -11.42 -27.43
CA SER A 11 5.58 -12.64 -26.88
C SER A 11 4.71 -12.36 -25.64
N ARG A 12 3.58 -13.05 -25.52
CA ARG A 12 2.92 -13.21 -24.22
C ARG A 12 3.93 -13.86 -23.26
N GLY A 13 4.57 -13.04 -22.42
CA GLY A 13 5.65 -13.46 -21.54
C GLY A 13 5.82 -12.44 -20.43
N ALA A 14 5.33 -12.82 -19.24
CA ALA A 14 5.17 -12.03 -18.02
C ALA A 14 4.18 -10.86 -18.10
N GLN A 15 3.26 -10.80 -17.13
CA GLN A 15 2.46 -9.61 -16.82
C GLN A 15 3.43 -8.43 -16.56
N PHE A 16 3.09 -7.19 -16.88
CA PHE A 16 3.94 -6.04 -16.56
C PHE A 16 3.02 -4.95 -16.03
N ASP A 17 3.33 -4.43 -14.85
CA ASP A 17 2.60 -3.34 -14.24
C ASP A 17 3.47 -2.08 -14.37
N PRO A 18 3.23 -1.19 -15.38
CA PRO A 18 3.98 0.06 -15.55
C PRO A 18 4.15 0.89 -14.27
N PRO A 19 3.16 0.95 -13.35
CA PRO A 19 3.31 1.63 -12.07
C PRO A 19 4.53 1.14 -11.26
N ILE A 20 4.83 -0.15 -11.26
CA ILE A 20 5.99 -0.71 -10.52
C ILE A 20 7.32 -0.38 -11.21
N PHE A 21 7.31 -0.17 -12.52
CA PHE A 21 8.49 0.22 -13.27
C PHE A 21 8.86 1.70 -13.07
N PHE A 22 7.87 2.59 -13.12
CA PHE A 22 8.10 4.04 -13.10
C PHE A 22 8.09 4.65 -11.70
N ALA A 23 7.28 4.12 -10.78
CA ALA A 23 7.07 4.75 -9.49
C ALA A 23 8.13 4.39 -8.45
N ASN A 24 8.43 5.34 -7.57
CA ASN A 24 9.25 5.14 -6.38
C ASN A 24 8.45 5.29 -5.08
N LEU A 25 7.19 5.70 -5.16
CA LEU A 25 6.27 5.82 -4.03
C LEU A 25 5.02 5.02 -4.37
N LEU A 26 4.65 4.09 -3.50
CA LEU A 26 3.42 3.32 -3.62
C LEU A 26 2.52 3.65 -2.43
N GLN A 27 1.24 3.86 -2.70
CA GLN A 27 0.21 4.06 -1.70
C GLN A 27 -0.74 2.89 -1.75
N PHE A 28 -1.07 2.34 -0.58
CA PHE A 28 -2.14 1.37 -0.44
C PHE A 28 -3.18 1.93 0.50
N TYR A 29 -4.44 1.83 0.13
CA TYR A 29 -5.53 2.28 0.97
C TYR A 29 -6.69 1.30 0.91
N TRP A 30 -7.42 1.23 2.01
CA TRP A 30 -8.54 0.32 2.20
C TRP A 30 -9.78 1.16 2.31
N HIS A 31 -10.82 0.75 1.60
CA HIS A 31 -12.11 1.42 1.62
C HIS A 31 -13.16 0.47 2.20
N TRP A 32 -13.96 0.96 3.16
CA TRP A 32 -15.16 0.29 3.64
C TRP A 32 -16.38 1.14 3.29
N THR A 33 -17.50 0.47 3.01
CA THR A 33 -18.78 1.09 2.64
C THR A 33 -19.85 0.97 3.72
N ASP A 34 -19.60 0.16 4.74
CA ASP A 34 -20.44 0.00 5.93
C ASP A 34 -19.58 -0.36 7.15
N GLY A 35 -20.19 -0.41 8.34
CA GLY A 35 -19.47 -0.55 9.61
C GLY A 35 -18.98 0.79 10.14
N LYS A 36 -18.05 0.79 11.10
CA LYS A 36 -17.43 2.01 11.66
C LYS A 36 -16.13 1.64 12.37
N ASP A 37 -15.14 2.51 12.24
CA ASP A 37 -13.84 2.38 12.93
C ASP A 37 -13.12 1.12 12.42
N PHE A 38 -12.82 1.11 11.12
CA PHE A 38 -12.09 0.02 10.47
C PHE A 38 -10.59 0.33 10.47
N ASP A 39 -9.87 -0.38 11.32
CA ASP A 39 -8.43 -0.20 11.43
C ASP A 39 -7.68 -1.13 10.50
N LEU A 40 -6.61 -0.59 9.91
CA LEU A 40 -5.65 -1.35 9.12
C LEU A 40 -4.40 -1.65 9.92
N ARG A 41 -3.76 -2.77 9.56
CA ARG A 41 -2.38 -3.10 9.94
C ARG A 41 -1.61 -3.62 8.73
N CYS A 42 -0.41 -3.11 8.52
CA CYS A 42 0.47 -3.55 7.43
C CYS A 42 1.86 -3.92 7.96
N GLU A 43 2.35 -5.09 7.54
CA GLU A 43 3.68 -5.60 7.89
C GLU A 43 4.49 -5.87 6.62
N PHE A 44 5.80 -5.58 6.66
CA PHE A 44 6.74 -6.15 5.69
C PHE A 44 6.99 -7.61 6.01
N ILE A 45 6.68 -8.51 5.08
CA ILE A 45 7.20 -9.88 5.12
C ILE A 45 8.59 -9.93 4.49
N ARG A 46 8.76 -9.19 3.39
CA ARG A 46 10.06 -8.97 2.72
C ARG A 46 10.21 -7.47 2.40
N PRO A 47 11.39 -6.86 2.62
CA PRO A 47 12.63 -7.48 3.13
C PRO A 47 12.52 -7.95 4.58
N THR A 48 13.16 -9.07 4.90
CA THR A 48 13.09 -9.69 6.23
C THR A 48 13.74 -8.85 7.33
N GLN A 49 14.62 -7.91 6.95
CA GLN A 49 15.19 -6.92 7.86
C GLN A 49 14.13 -5.97 8.46
N LEU A 50 12.98 -5.81 7.81
CA LEU A 50 11.85 -5.03 8.30
C LEU A 50 10.72 -5.90 8.86
N ALA A 51 10.87 -7.23 8.85
CA ALA A 51 9.82 -8.13 9.31
C ALA A 51 9.56 -8.01 10.82
N GLY A 52 8.30 -8.25 11.22
CA GLY A 52 7.81 -8.05 12.58
C GLY A 52 7.45 -6.60 12.92
N GLN A 53 7.76 -5.63 12.06
CA GLN A 53 7.34 -4.24 12.24
C GLN A 53 6.00 -4.01 11.53
N VAL A 54 5.01 -3.55 12.30
CA VAL A 54 3.63 -3.36 11.83
C VAL A 54 3.28 -1.89 11.94
N VAL A 55 2.80 -1.27 10.86
CA VAL A 55 2.17 0.06 10.92
C VAL A 55 0.66 -0.06 11.04
N GLY A 56 0.03 0.94 11.65
CA GLY A 56 -1.42 1.02 11.81
C GLY A 56 -1.83 1.26 13.26
N THR A 57 -3.13 1.17 13.53
CA THR A 57 -3.71 1.42 14.85
C THR A 57 -3.06 0.56 15.93
N ASP A 58 -2.79 1.18 17.09
CA ASP A 58 -2.11 0.58 18.25
C ASP A 58 -0.78 -0.13 17.94
N LYS A 59 -0.15 0.20 16.81
CA LYS A 59 1.18 -0.29 16.40
C LYS A 59 2.09 0.90 16.12
N LEU A 60 2.90 0.83 15.07
CA LEU A 60 3.81 1.91 14.71
C LEU A 60 3.10 2.94 13.81
N PRO A 61 3.33 4.25 14.01
CA PRO A 61 2.87 5.25 13.06
C PRO A 61 3.66 5.21 11.73
N GLN A 62 4.90 4.72 11.80
CA GLN A 62 5.81 4.58 10.66
C GLN A 62 6.93 3.59 10.96
N ILE A 63 7.51 3.01 9.91
CA ILE A 63 8.73 2.22 9.94
C ILE A 63 9.84 3.06 9.31
N VAL A 64 10.93 3.24 10.06
CA VAL A 64 12.05 4.12 9.71
C VAL A 64 13.39 3.38 9.83
N ASP A 65 14.45 3.97 9.31
CA ASP A 65 15.82 3.49 9.54
C ASP A 65 16.23 3.66 11.02
N GLY A 66 17.37 3.08 11.39
CA GLY A 66 17.88 3.16 12.77
C GLY A 66 18.16 4.59 13.27
N GLY A 67 18.36 5.56 12.35
CA GLY A 67 18.51 6.98 12.67
C GLY A 67 17.21 7.78 12.63
N GLY A 68 16.08 7.17 12.25
CA GLY A 68 14.77 7.81 12.17
C GLY A 68 14.62 8.88 11.07
N SER A 69 15.58 8.97 10.15
CA SER A 69 15.63 10.01 9.12
C SER A 69 15.03 9.56 7.79
N ILE A 70 14.96 8.26 7.55
CA ILE A 70 14.42 7.66 6.33
C ILE A 70 13.16 6.87 6.71
N THR A 71 12.02 7.23 6.12
CA THR A 71 10.76 6.50 6.29
C THR A 71 10.60 5.46 5.19
N TYR A 72 10.44 4.20 5.56
CA TYR A 72 10.15 3.09 4.64
C TYR A 72 8.65 2.92 4.41
N MET A 73 7.85 3.07 5.46
CA MET A 73 6.39 2.95 5.42
C MET A 73 5.77 3.89 6.46
N LYS A 74 4.64 4.52 6.14
CA LYS A 74 3.90 5.38 7.09
C LYS A 74 2.41 5.17 6.97
N TRP A 75 1.71 5.18 8.10
CA TRP A 75 0.26 5.15 8.18
C TRP A 75 -0.35 6.55 8.15
N GLY A 76 -1.44 6.66 7.42
CA GLY A 76 -2.16 7.89 7.11
C GLY A 76 -2.97 8.41 8.29
N GLY A 77 -3.40 7.54 9.20
CA GLY A 77 -4.17 7.91 10.38
C GLY A 77 -5.40 7.07 10.58
N ASP A 78 -5.95 7.26 11.77
CA ASP A 78 -7.12 6.58 12.29
C ASP A 78 -8.42 7.31 11.91
N ASN A 79 -9.35 6.60 11.27
CA ASN A 79 -10.69 7.07 10.98
C ASN A 79 -11.74 6.42 11.92
N VAL A 80 -11.87 6.99 13.10
CA VAL A 80 -12.74 6.47 14.17
C VAL A 80 -14.24 6.77 13.99
N ASN A 81 -14.60 7.72 13.12
CA ASN A 81 -15.96 8.30 13.13
C ASN A 81 -16.80 7.90 11.94
N ASP A 82 -16.18 7.66 10.78
CA ASP A 82 -16.94 7.51 9.54
C ASP A 82 -17.51 6.09 9.40
N THR A 83 -18.78 6.01 8.99
CA THR A 83 -19.45 4.73 8.72
C THR A 83 -19.17 4.19 7.31
N GLU A 84 -18.58 5.03 6.47
CA GLU A 84 -18.01 4.72 5.16
C GLU A 84 -16.76 5.57 5.04
N GLY A 85 -15.63 4.97 4.69
CA GLY A 85 -14.37 5.69 4.73
C GLY A 85 -13.21 4.92 4.16
N TYR A 86 -12.04 5.52 4.34
CA TYR A 86 -10.79 4.88 4.00
C TYR A 86 -9.70 5.29 4.97
N GLU A 87 -8.66 4.46 5.01
CA GLU A 87 -7.36 4.80 5.56
C GLU A 87 -6.28 4.32 4.60
N GLY A 88 -5.08 4.90 4.69
CA GLY A 88 -3.99 4.56 3.79
C GLY A 88 -2.64 4.40 4.47
N ILE A 89 -1.74 3.72 3.77
CA ILE A 89 -0.31 3.76 3.99
C ILE A 89 0.38 4.23 2.72
N TYR A 90 1.60 4.73 2.84
CA TYR A 90 2.53 4.73 1.71
C TYR A 90 3.82 3.99 2.06
N ILE A 91 4.51 3.54 1.02
CA ILE A 91 5.86 3.00 1.07
C ILE A 91 6.77 3.77 0.11
N ASP A 92 8.01 3.97 0.53
CA ASP A 92 9.07 4.54 -0.31
C ASP A 92 9.97 3.41 -0.83
N VAL A 93 9.81 3.07 -2.10
CA VAL A 93 10.52 1.99 -2.77
C VAL A 93 12.02 2.31 -2.88
N ASN A 94 12.39 3.59 -3.03
CA ASN A 94 13.80 3.99 -3.09
C ASN A 94 14.45 3.88 -1.71
N ALA A 95 13.74 4.26 -0.65
CA ALA A 95 14.18 4.04 0.71
C ALA A 95 14.35 2.54 1.01
N ILE A 96 13.40 1.71 0.59
CA ILE A 96 13.48 0.25 0.81
C ILE A 96 14.71 -0.34 0.09
N LYS A 97 15.05 0.15 -1.11
CA LYS A 97 16.28 -0.27 -1.84
C LYS A 97 17.58 0.11 -1.11
N SER A 98 17.55 1.06 -0.18
CA SER A 98 18.72 1.52 0.58
C SER A 98 18.85 0.91 1.98
N ILE A 99 17.98 -0.03 2.35
CA ILE A 99 18.07 -0.77 3.61
C ILE A 99 19.46 -1.44 3.74
N PRO A 100 20.07 -1.46 4.95
CA PRO A 100 21.33 -2.18 5.18
C PRO A 100 21.25 -3.65 4.71
N GLY A 101 22.21 -4.05 3.87
CA GLY A 101 22.23 -5.38 3.25
C GLY A 101 21.41 -5.50 1.96
N GLY A 102 20.72 -4.42 1.54
CA GLY A 102 19.96 -4.35 0.30
C GLY A 102 18.67 -5.17 0.29
N LEU A 103 17.94 -5.07 -0.83
CA LEU A 103 16.70 -5.80 -1.06
C LEU A 103 16.99 -7.17 -1.67
N THR A 104 17.02 -8.21 -0.83
CA THR A 104 17.22 -9.58 -1.31
C THR A 104 16.10 -9.97 -2.29
N ASP A 105 16.46 -10.57 -3.42
CA ASP A 105 15.59 -10.95 -4.54
C ASP A 105 14.82 -9.80 -5.20
N ASN A 106 15.18 -8.54 -4.92
CA ASN A 106 14.48 -7.36 -5.46
C ASN A 106 12.95 -7.44 -5.26
N THR A 107 12.52 -8.01 -4.14
CA THR A 107 11.10 -8.28 -3.86
C THR A 107 10.67 -7.59 -2.58
N ILE A 108 9.52 -6.93 -2.62
CA ILE A 108 8.81 -6.40 -1.46
C ILE A 108 7.57 -7.25 -1.26
N GLU A 109 7.34 -7.73 -0.04
CA GLU A 109 6.16 -8.51 0.28
C GLU A 109 5.48 -7.93 1.51
N LEU A 110 4.17 -7.73 1.42
CA LEU A 110 3.34 -7.05 2.42
C LEU A 110 2.23 -7.97 2.91
N ASP A 111 1.94 -7.94 4.21
CA ASP A 111 0.74 -8.55 4.81
C ASP A 111 -0.21 -7.45 5.27
N PHE A 112 -1.39 -7.38 4.66
CA PHE A 112 -2.42 -6.40 4.96
C PHE A 112 -3.52 -7.06 5.79
N ARG A 113 -3.81 -6.48 6.95
CA ARG A 113 -4.81 -6.98 7.87
C ARG A 113 -5.72 -5.85 8.34
N GLY A 114 -6.90 -6.22 8.83
CA GLY A 114 -7.79 -5.25 9.45
C GLY A 114 -8.74 -5.86 10.46
N MET A 115 -9.40 -4.98 11.18
CA MET A 115 -10.34 -5.28 12.24
C MET A 115 -11.30 -4.11 12.46
N TRP A 116 -12.40 -4.38 13.15
CA TRP A 116 -13.36 -3.36 13.57
C TRP A 116 -13.19 -3.01 15.05
N TYR A 117 -13.08 -1.73 15.36
CA TYR A 117 -13.03 -1.20 16.74
C TYR A 117 -14.40 -0.74 17.25
N ALA A 118 -15.34 -0.38 16.38
CA ALA A 118 -16.69 0.04 16.78
C ALA A 118 -17.80 -0.86 16.21
N GLU A 119 -18.12 -0.74 14.93
CA GLU A 119 -19.26 -1.44 14.31
C GLU A 119 -18.78 -2.33 13.18
N VAL A 120 -19.09 -3.63 13.25
CA VAL A 120 -18.67 -4.59 12.24
C VAL A 120 -19.48 -4.39 10.96
N GLY A 121 -18.82 -3.94 9.90
CA GLY A 121 -19.37 -3.92 8.55
C GLY A 121 -19.57 -5.33 7.99
N THR A 122 -20.49 -5.43 7.04
CA THR A 122 -20.85 -6.65 6.32
C THR A 122 -20.39 -6.62 4.88
N ASP A 123 -20.09 -5.44 4.34
CA ASP A 123 -19.58 -5.28 2.99
C ASP A 123 -18.09 -5.67 2.91
N PRO A 124 -17.65 -6.16 1.74
CA PRO A 124 -16.25 -6.49 1.53
C PRO A 124 -15.34 -5.25 1.54
N VAL A 125 -14.22 -5.35 2.25
CA VAL A 125 -13.11 -4.40 2.17
C VAL A 125 -12.16 -4.78 1.03
N VAL A 126 -11.67 -3.78 0.30
CA VAL A 126 -10.71 -3.94 -0.81
C VAL A 126 -9.47 -3.09 -0.54
N VAL A 127 -8.28 -3.64 -0.78
CA VAL A 127 -7.02 -2.89 -0.80
C VAL A 127 -6.80 -2.35 -2.21
N ARG A 128 -6.62 -1.04 -2.37
CA ARG A 128 -6.30 -0.40 -3.65
C ARG A 128 -4.90 0.18 -3.64
N GLY A 129 -4.18 0.01 -4.75
CA GLY A 129 -2.84 0.53 -4.96
C GLY A 129 -2.85 1.74 -5.88
N SER A 130 -2.14 2.79 -5.47
CA SER A 130 -1.76 3.95 -6.28
C SER A 130 -0.23 4.08 -6.29
N ALA A 131 0.32 4.68 -7.34
CA ALA A 131 1.77 4.81 -7.48
C ALA A 131 2.17 6.17 -8.06
N TYR A 132 3.34 6.68 -7.64
CA TYR A 132 3.83 7.98 -8.05
C TYR A 132 5.33 7.94 -8.40
N GLN A 133 5.69 8.60 -9.50
CA GLN A 133 7.06 8.89 -9.86
C GLN A 133 7.42 10.30 -9.35
N GLY A 134 8.27 10.36 -8.33
CA GLY A 134 8.69 11.61 -7.69
C GLY A 134 7.62 12.25 -6.82
N GLY A 135 7.83 13.53 -6.51
CA GLY A 135 6.99 14.30 -5.60
C GLY A 135 7.19 13.93 -4.13
N THR A 136 6.35 14.52 -3.28
CA THR A 136 6.37 14.33 -1.83
C THR A 136 5.03 13.76 -1.37
N MET A 137 5.07 12.63 -0.66
CA MET A 137 3.90 12.10 0.03
C MET A 137 3.62 12.92 1.28
N SER A 138 2.50 13.63 1.29
CA SER A 138 2.00 14.38 2.42
C SER A 138 0.78 13.68 2.98
N LEU A 139 0.63 13.68 4.31
CA LEU A 139 -0.62 13.28 4.94
C LEU A 139 -1.73 14.20 4.47
N GLU A 140 -2.88 13.63 4.12
CA GLU A 140 -4.05 14.43 3.71
C GLU A 140 -4.44 15.40 4.82
N ARG A 141 -4.64 14.90 6.05
CA ARG A 141 -4.96 15.72 7.23
C ARG A 141 -3.96 16.85 7.55
N ASP A 142 -2.71 16.74 7.12
CA ASP A 142 -1.68 17.77 7.34
C ASP A 142 -1.62 18.76 6.16
N THR A 143 -2.36 18.48 5.08
CA THR A 143 -2.44 19.32 3.89
C THR A 143 -3.61 20.30 4.03
N PRO A 144 -3.39 21.62 3.86
CA PRO A 144 -4.44 22.62 4.04
C PRO A 144 -5.69 22.32 3.20
N ASN A 145 -6.84 22.24 3.88
CA ASN A 145 -8.16 22.00 3.28
C ASN A 145 -8.32 20.62 2.61
N VAL A 146 -7.51 19.62 2.98
CA VAL A 146 -7.66 18.24 2.52
C VAL A 146 -8.00 17.37 3.74
N PRO A 147 -9.29 17.03 3.97
CA PRO A 147 -9.61 16.00 4.96
C PRO A 147 -9.19 14.64 4.42
N GLY A 148 -8.80 13.72 5.30
CA GLY A 148 -8.50 12.36 4.90
C GLY A 148 -7.53 11.65 5.84
N PHE A 149 -7.54 10.32 5.72
CA PHE A 149 -6.75 9.41 6.54
C PHE A 149 -5.73 8.63 5.69
N GLY A 150 -5.43 9.14 4.49
CA GLY A 150 -4.41 8.64 3.59
C GLY A 150 -3.38 9.71 3.25
N PHE A 151 -2.96 9.71 1.98
CA PHE A 151 -1.88 10.55 1.49
C PHE A 151 -2.22 11.19 0.15
N ILE A 152 -1.70 12.40 -0.04
CA ILE A 152 -1.64 13.10 -1.31
C ILE A 152 -0.16 13.22 -1.73
N ASN A 153 0.12 12.98 -3.00
CA ASN A 153 1.43 13.27 -3.57
C ASN A 153 1.41 14.63 -4.25
N VAL A 154 2.29 15.54 -3.82
CA VAL A 154 2.47 16.86 -4.45
C VAL A 154 3.77 16.89 -5.23
N GLY A 155 3.70 17.36 -6.48
CA GLY A 155 4.88 17.52 -7.35
C GLY A 155 5.38 16.25 -8.01
N TYR A 156 4.55 15.20 -8.11
CA TYR A 156 4.88 14.01 -8.91
C TYR A 156 5.06 14.36 -10.39
N ALA A 157 5.94 13.63 -11.06
CA ALA A 157 6.09 13.67 -12.51
C ALA A 157 5.05 12.80 -13.22
N GLN A 158 4.73 11.63 -12.64
CA GLN A 158 3.70 10.70 -13.12
C GLN A 158 2.93 10.10 -11.95
N SER A 159 1.65 9.82 -12.16
CA SER A 159 0.80 9.12 -11.20
C SER A 159 0.01 8.02 -11.88
N PHE A 160 -0.25 6.95 -11.11
CA PHE A 160 -1.06 5.81 -11.49
C PHE A 160 -2.05 5.57 -10.36
N THR A 161 -3.24 6.17 -10.46
CA THR A 161 -4.27 6.08 -9.42
C THR A 161 -5.04 4.78 -9.55
N ASN A 162 -5.22 4.04 -8.46
CA ASN A 162 -6.07 2.84 -8.37
C ASN A 162 -5.73 1.79 -9.43
N TYR A 163 -4.43 1.62 -9.71
CA TYR A 163 -3.97 0.79 -10.82
C TYR A 163 -4.07 -0.71 -10.53
N LYS A 164 -4.21 -1.09 -9.26
CA LYS A 164 -4.35 -2.47 -8.81
C LYS A 164 -5.23 -2.53 -7.58
N GLU A 165 -5.94 -3.64 -7.43
CA GLU A 165 -6.71 -3.91 -6.22
C GLU A 165 -6.63 -5.38 -5.82
N SER A 166 -6.83 -5.64 -4.53
CA SER A 166 -6.99 -6.99 -4.01
C SER A 166 -8.36 -7.56 -4.39
N GLN A 167 -8.52 -8.87 -4.25
CA GLN A 167 -9.86 -9.45 -4.20
C GLN A 167 -10.61 -8.93 -2.97
N PRO A 168 -11.93 -8.66 -3.07
CA PRO A 168 -12.71 -8.20 -1.93
C PRO A 168 -12.77 -9.22 -0.79
N LYS A 169 -12.80 -8.75 0.45
CA LYS A 169 -12.93 -9.61 1.63
C LYS A 169 -13.84 -9.02 2.69
N VAL A 170 -14.84 -9.79 3.11
CA VAL A 170 -15.62 -9.48 4.32
C VAL A 170 -14.74 -9.73 5.55
N VAL A 171 -14.51 -8.67 6.32
CA VAL A 171 -13.73 -8.73 7.57
C VAL A 171 -14.70 -8.76 8.74
N THR A 172 -14.58 -9.77 9.59
CA THR A 172 -15.42 -9.93 10.79
C THR A 172 -14.61 -9.86 12.07
N SER A 173 -13.30 -9.68 11.97
CA SER A 173 -12.41 -9.62 13.12
C SER A 173 -12.65 -8.38 13.96
N VAL A 174 -12.75 -8.60 15.26
CA VAL A 174 -12.72 -7.58 16.32
C VAL A 174 -11.52 -7.79 17.25
N ASP A 175 -10.53 -8.58 16.81
CA ASP A 175 -9.30 -8.83 17.57
C ASP A 175 -8.37 -7.62 17.54
N ARG A 176 -8.43 -6.81 18.60
CA ARG A 176 -7.67 -5.57 18.79
C ARG A 176 -6.24 -5.82 19.29
N GLU A 177 -6.09 -6.89 20.08
CA GLU A 177 -4.84 -7.27 20.74
C GLU A 177 -3.87 -7.95 19.78
N GLY A 178 -4.38 -8.87 18.94
CA GLY A 178 -3.65 -9.50 17.84
C GLY A 178 -3.67 -8.67 16.57
N ASN A 179 -3.13 -9.17 15.45
CA ASN A 179 -2.97 -8.39 14.22
C ASN A 179 -4.24 -8.27 13.35
N GLY A 180 -5.41 -8.67 13.86
CA GLY A 180 -6.64 -8.71 13.08
C GLY A 180 -6.65 -9.79 11.99
N GLN A 181 -7.66 -9.72 11.11
CA GLN A 181 -7.86 -10.66 10.02
C GLN A 181 -7.12 -10.19 8.77
N ARG A 182 -6.35 -11.10 8.16
CA ARG A 182 -5.69 -10.81 6.89
C ARG A 182 -6.71 -10.51 5.79
N ILE A 183 -6.54 -9.38 5.12
CA ILE A 183 -7.33 -8.94 3.97
C ILE A 183 -6.68 -9.45 2.69
N ALA A 184 -5.38 -9.19 2.53
CA ALA A 184 -4.60 -9.56 1.37
C ALA A 184 -3.11 -9.66 1.71
N ARG A 185 -2.36 -10.36 0.87
CA ARG A 185 -0.90 -10.19 0.76
C ARG A 185 -0.59 -9.60 -0.60
N ALA A 186 0.46 -8.79 -0.69
CA ALA A 186 0.99 -8.36 -1.98
C ALA A 186 2.46 -8.70 -2.11
N THR A 187 2.84 -9.21 -3.28
CA THR A 187 4.24 -9.34 -3.68
C THR A 187 4.49 -8.37 -4.83
N ILE A 188 5.46 -7.50 -4.64
CA ILE A 188 5.98 -6.56 -5.62
C ILE A 188 7.36 -7.07 -6.06
N ASP A 189 7.44 -7.61 -7.27
CA ASP A 189 8.68 -8.07 -7.88
C ASP A 189 9.25 -6.94 -8.74
N LEU A 190 10.40 -6.39 -8.32
CA LEU A 190 11.06 -5.27 -9.00
C LEU A 190 11.97 -5.73 -10.16
N ASN A 191 12.15 -7.05 -10.35
CA ASN A 191 12.82 -7.59 -11.54
C ASN A 191 11.84 -7.70 -12.71
N THR A 192 10.60 -8.11 -12.44
CA THR A 192 9.55 -8.24 -13.47
C THR A 192 8.62 -7.04 -13.54
N TYR A 193 8.73 -6.12 -12.59
CA TYR A 193 7.85 -4.95 -12.43
C TYR A 193 6.39 -5.35 -12.34
N GLN A 194 6.09 -6.26 -11.42
CA GLN A 194 4.75 -6.76 -11.18
C GLN A 194 4.35 -6.56 -9.73
N ILE A 195 3.06 -6.33 -9.51
CA ILE A 195 2.42 -6.53 -8.22
C ILE A 195 1.34 -7.60 -8.34
N THR A 196 1.38 -8.57 -7.44
CA THR A 196 0.36 -9.61 -7.35
C THR A 196 -0.24 -9.59 -5.96
N PHE A 197 -1.57 -9.50 -5.89
CA PHE A 197 -2.31 -9.72 -4.66
C PHE A 197 -2.69 -11.19 -4.53
N PHE A 198 -2.57 -11.71 -3.32
CA PHE A 198 -2.97 -13.06 -2.96
C PHE A 198 -3.97 -12.99 -1.82
N GLN A 199 -5.06 -13.74 -1.96
CA GLN A 199 -5.79 -14.24 -0.80
C GLN A 199 -5.07 -15.52 -0.38
N ASN A 200 -4.95 -15.76 0.93
CA ASN A 200 -4.34 -17.01 1.42
C ASN A 200 -4.92 -18.24 0.72
#